data_AF-A0A9P0D7M8-F1
#
_entry.id   AF-A0A9P0D7M8-F1
#
_cell.length_a   1.000
_cell.length_b   1.000
_cell.length_c   1.000
_cell.angle_alpha   90.00
_cell.angle_beta   90.00
_cell.angle_gamma   90.00
#
_symmetry.space_group_name_H-M   'P 1'
#
loop_
_entity.id
_entity.type
_entity.pdbx_description
1 polymer ?
#
loop_
_entity_poly.entity_id
_entity_poly.type
_entity_poly.pdbx_seq_one_letter_code
_entity_poly.pdbx_strand_id
1 'polypeptide(L)'
;MINNINTITLLFISCILCDNIFNTSIGTEEITYASSKGIQDFSQILKEKFVTNNSETTAASASSGTEVDIDELRENIRDIGYYLRSHKFNEYDRRYETNSTTAERIYFKTFPRPPLRSLHWEVHKYCESSFMECVNYLAKKLRGVAARRTDDTSIVMMKQHWKWKTNTAQIEQVDEECKKNKKLDDHIADPFEGPLERYQWRVTASYFMCWYTMKKTPELKRFHEKCDNFANCLDYNYGPYNDDARVDDLFDFRCICHWGYIWDEDSRECLSSMALSALKLKRKEKTKIEMMKLTLWEKIKNIIFWRKGSSSN
;
A
#
# COMPACT_ATOMS: atom_id res chain seq x y z
N MET A 1 35.47 -13.93 22.51
CA MET A 1 35.71 -13.45 21.13
C MET A 1 34.71 -14.13 20.21
N ILE A 2 34.15 -13.37 19.26
CA ILE A 2 33.08 -13.70 18.30
C ILE A 2 31.68 -13.72 18.97
N ASN A 3 31.04 -12.58 19.22
CA ASN A 3 30.28 -11.72 18.29
C ASN A 3 29.22 -12.43 17.45
N ASN A 4 27.97 -12.34 17.94
CA ASN A 4 26.85 -11.61 17.32
C ASN A 4 26.25 -12.12 15.99
N ILE A 5 24.93 -11.93 15.89
CA ILE A 5 24.04 -12.00 14.71
C ILE A 5 23.37 -13.37 14.48
N ASN A 6 22.13 -13.50 14.99
CA ASN A 6 20.93 -13.73 14.16
C ASN A 6 19.67 -13.81 15.04
N THR A 7 19.21 -12.64 15.49
CA THR A 7 17.85 -12.45 15.96
C THR A 7 16.94 -12.49 14.73
N ILE A 8 16.37 -13.66 14.42
CA ILE A 8 15.33 -13.80 13.40
C ILE A 8 14.01 -13.34 14.04
N THR A 9 13.73 -12.04 13.94
CA THR A 9 12.40 -11.48 14.22
C THR A 9 11.61 -11.43 12.91
N LEU A 10 11.10 -12.59 12.47
CA LEU A 10 9.89 -12.69 11.64
C LEU A 10 8.70 -12.20 12.48
N LEU A 11 7.60 -11.66 11.89
CA LEU A 11 6.22 -11.65 12.48
C LEU A 11 5.24 -10.66 11.78
N PHE A 12 4.66 -10.99 10.61
CA PHE A 12 3.30 -10.58 10.17
C PHE A 12 2.97 -9.15 9.65
N ILE A 13 2.20 -9.15 8.55
CA ILE A 13 1.72 -8.00 7.77
C ILE A 13 0.54 -7.35 8.48
N SER A 14 0.34 -6.03 8.34
CA SER A 14 -0.90 -5.44 8.81
C SER A 14 -1.68 -4.37 8.01
N CYS A 15 -1.89 -4.48 6.69
CA CYS A 15 -3.12 -3.94 6.02
C CYS A 15 -3.15 -3.99 4.49
N ILE A 16 -2.01 -4.26 3.81
CA ILE A 16 -1.97 -4.25 2.34
C ILE A 16 -1.52 -5.59 1.75
N LEU A 17 -0.99 -6.53 2.54
CA LEU A 17 -0.25 -7.68 1.99
C LEU A 17 -0.44 -9.01 2.78
N CYS A 18 -1.56 -9.68 2.58
CA CYS A 18 -1.80 -11.14 2.65
C CYS A 18 -1.64 -12.02 3.92
N ASP A 19 -2.48 -13.07 3.86
CA ASP A 19 -2.71 -14.34 4.57
C ASP A 19 -2.76 -14.50 6.10
N ASN A 20 -3.86 -15.17 6.49
CA ASN A 20 -4.25 -15.66 7.80
C ASN A 20 -3.95 -17.17 7.86
N ILE A 21 -3.44 -17.66 8.99
CA ILE A 21 -3.54 -19.07 9.39
C ILE A 21 -4.48 -19.12 10.59
N PHE A 22 -5.64 -19.73 10.42
CA PHE A 22 -6.26 -20.50 11.51
C PHE A 22 -6.92 -21.74 10.92
N ASN A 23 -6.25 -22.86 11.10
CA ASN A 23 -6.83 -24.19 10.99
C ASN A 23 -6.60 -24.83 12.36
N THR A 24 -7.61 -24.82 13.23
CA THR A 24 -7.60 -25.62 14.45
C THR A 24 -8.83 -26.52 14.43
N SER A 25 -8.58 -27.77 14.07
CA SER A 25 -9.41 -28.90 14.46
C SER A 25 -8.93 -29.41 15.83
N ILE A 26 -9.89 -29.47 16.77
CA ILE A 26 -10.00 -30.39 17.91
C ILE A 26 -9.17 -30.06 19.17
N GLY A 27 -9.88 -29.96 20.29
CA GLY A 27 -9.33 -30.07 21.64
C GLY A 27 -10.20 -29.36 22.69
N THR A 28 -11.21 -30.06 23.20
CA THR A 28 -11.97 -29.70 24.40
C THR A 28 -11.04 -29.50 25.61
N GLU A 29 -11.19 -28.39 26.34
CA GLU A 29 -11.23 -28.33 27.82
C GLU A 29 -11.49 -26.90 28.32
N GLU A 30 -12.32 -26.81 29.36
CA GLU A 30 -12.69 -25.60 30.10
C GLU A 30 -11.49 -24.97 30.81
N ILE A 31 -11.28 -23.65 30.72
CA ILE A 31 -10.75 -22.86 31.85
C ILE A 31 -11.44 -21.50 31.93
N THR A 32 -11.87 -21.21 33.15
CA THR A 32 -12.59 -20.07 33.70
C THR A 32 -11.73 -18.81 33.93
N TYR A 33 -12.41 -17.65 33.86
CA TYR A 33 -12.20 -16.34 34.53
C TYR A 33 -10.90 -16.05 35.34
N ALA A 34 -10.20 -14.95 35.02
CA ALA A 34 -9.62 -13.96 35.95
C ALA A 34 -9.05 -12.76 35.15
N SER A 35 -9.64 -11.56 35.21
CA SER A 35 -9.40 -10.48 36.20
C SER A 35 -8.40 -9.41 35.72
N SER A 36 -8.98 -8.23 35.49
CA SER A 36 -8.43 -6.89 35.63
C SER A 36 -7.28 -6.74 36.65
N LYS A 37 -6.10 -6.35 36.17
CA LYS A 37 -5.13 -5.46 36.84
C LYS A 37 -3.96 -5.18 35.90
N GLY A 38 -3.86 -3.97 35.36
CA GLY A 38 -2.71 -3.60 34.52
C GLY A 38 -2.78 -2.28 33.75
N ILE A 39 -3.84 -1.48 33.87
CA ILE A 39 -4.01 -0.25 33.05
C ILE A 39 -3.86 1.05 33.86
N GLN A 40 -3.56 1.01 35.17
CA GLN A 40 -3.42 2.23 35.97
C GLN A 40 -2.01 2.82 36.11
N ASP A 41 -0.96 2.16 35.61
CA ASP A 41 0.43 2.60 35.87
C ASP A 41 1.10 3.34 34.68
N PHE A 42 0.51 3.31 33.49
CA PHE A 42 1.11 3.93 32.29
C PHE A 42 0.81 5.43 32.13
N SER A 43 -0.24 5.92 32.81
CA SER A 43 -0.66 7.33 32.77
C SER A 43 0.30 8.26 33.54
N GLN A 44 0.97 7.74 34.56
CA GLN A 44 1.81 8.54 35.46
C GLN A 44 3.23 8.74 34.90
N ILE A 45 3.74 7.74 34.17
CA ILE A 45 5.06 7.79 33.50
C ILE A 45 5.09 8.80 32.33
N LEU A 46 3.93 9.05 31.68
CA LEU A 46 3.84 10.02 30.58
C LEU A 46 3.76 11.48 31.05
N LYS A 47 3.35 11.75 32.30
CA LYS A 47 3.26 13.11 32.83
C LYS A 47 4.60 13.67 33.31
N GLU A 48 5.52 12.81 33.75
CA GLU A 48 6.83 13.26 34.26
C GLU A 48 7.84 13.60 33.16
N LYS A 49 7.67 13.06 31.94
CA LYS A 49 8.60 13.34 30.81
C LYS A 49 8.24 14.58 29.99
N PHE A 50 7.09 15.20 30.21
CA PHE A 50 6.63 16.37 29.42
C PHE A 50 6.84 17.73 30.12
N VAL A 51 7.34 17.74 31.37
CA VAL A 51 7.43 18.97 32.19
C VAL A 51 8.82 19.61 32.20
N THR A 52 9.88 18.97 31.72
CA THR A 52 11.25 19.51 31.88
C THR A 52 11.86 20.27 30.69
N ASN A 53 11.13 20.51 29.60
CA ASN A 53 11.66 21.31 28.49
C ASN A 53 10.71 22.46 28.13
N ASN A 54 10.72 23.52 28.95
CA ASN A 54 10.32 24.86 28.52
C ASN A 54 10.99 25.91 29.42
N SER A 55 12.04 26.56 28.91
CA SER A 55 12.46 27.91 29.32
C SER A 55 13.11 28.59 28.12
N GLU A 56 12.29 29.43 27.48
CA GLU A 56 12.56 30.71 26.80
C GLU A 56 13.91 30.93 26.08
N THR A 57 13.85 31.20 24.78
CA THR A 57 14.11 32.56 24.25
C THR A 57 13.43 32.74 22.88
N THR A 58 12.70 33.84 22.78
CA THR A 58 11.98 34.38 21.64
C THR A 58 12.83 34.65 20.39
N ALA A 59 12.44 34.10 19.25
CA ALA A 59 12.54 34.74 17.95
C ALA A 59 11.50 34.12 17.00
N ALA A 60 10.57 34.94 16.53
CA ALA A 60 9.55 34.55 15.58
C ALA A 60 10.19 34.23 14.20
N SER A 61 9.98 33.01 13.68
CA SER A 61 9.96 32.78 12.24
C SER A 61 9.24 31.46 11.89
N ALA A 62 8.12 31.59 11.17
CA ALA A 62 7.57 30.65 10.19
C ALA A 62 7.72 29.13 10.45
N SER A 63 6.68 28.52 11.03
CA SER A 63 6.46 27.07 11.06
C SER A 63 5.00 26.76 10.70
N SER A 64 4.58 27.10 9.48
CA SER A 64 3.26 26.70 8.97
C SER A 64 3.34 25.88 7.68
N GLY A 65 4.54 25.61 7.16
CA GLY A 65 4.75 24.93 5.87
C GLY A 65 5.06 23.44 5.97
N THR A 66 5.51 22.94 7.13
CA THR A 66 5.95 21.55 7.31
C THR A 66 4.89 20.63 7.92
N GLU A 67 4.02 21.16 8.78
CA GLU A 67 2.99 20.36 9.46
C GLU A 67 1.84 19.98 8.52
N VAL A 68 1.38 20.94 7.71
CA VAL A 68 0.31 20.73 6.70
C VAL A 68 0.71 19.69 5.66
N ASP A 69 1.97 19.67 5.24
CA ASP A 69 2.50 18.73 4.23
C ASP A 69 2.55 17.28 4.74
N ILE A 70 2.88 17.08 6.02
CA ILE A 70 2.94 15.74 6.64
C ILE A 70 1.55 15.14 6.81
N ASP A 71 0.55 15.94 7.21
CA ASP A 71 -0.81 15.44 7.37
C ASP A 71 -1.48 15.16 6.02
N GLU A 72 -1.25 16.01 5.00
CA GLU A 72 -1.69 15.70 3.63
C GLU A 72 -1.04 14.41 3.12
N LEU A 73 0.26 14.23 3.35
CA LEU A 73 0.97 13.00 2.98
C LEU A 73 0.36 11.77 3.65
N ARG A 74 0.02 11.84 4.94
CA ARG A 74 -0.62 10.74 5.67
C ARG A 74 -2.01 10.42 5.12
N GLU A 75 -2.84 11.42 4.86
CA GLU A 75 -4.17 11.21 4.27
C GLU A 75 -4.06 10.60 2.87
N ASN A 76 -3.13 11.07 2.05
CA ASN A 76 -2.86 10.51 0.73
C ASN A 76 -2.43 9.03 0.83
N ILE A 77 -1.55 8.70 1.78
CA ILE A 77 -1.10 7.34 2.04
C ILE A 77 -2.29 6.45 2.47
N ARG A 78 -3.19 6.93 3.32
CA ARG A 78 -4.41 6.22 3.75
C ARG A 78 -5.38 5.97 2.59
N ASP A 79 -5.60 6.96 1.74
CA ASP A 79 -6.47 6.82 0.57
C ASP A 79 -5.90 5.81 -0.44
N ILE A 80 -4.59 5.87 -0.69
CA ILE A 80 -3.87 4.87 -1.51
C ILE A 80 -4.00 3.48 -0.88
N GLY A 81 -3.75 3.36 0.42
CA GLY A 81 -3.84 2.10 1.14
C GLY A 81 -5.24 1.49 1.06
N TYR A 82 -6.28 2.28 1.29
CA TYR A 82 -7.67 1.87 1.15
C TYR A 82 -7.96 1.35 -0.26
N TYR A 83 -7.56 2.09 -1.29
CA TYR A 83 -7.85 1.75 -2.69
C TYR A 83 -7.15 0.45 -3.13
N LEU A 84 -5.88 0.28 -2.74
CA LEU A 84 -5.11 -0.92 -3.04
C LEU A 84 -5.57 -2.13 -2.22
N ARG A 85 -6.06 -1.92 -1.00
CA ARG A 85 -6.69 -2.97 -0.20
C ARG A 85 -7.96 -3.48 -0.85
N SER A 86 -8.79 -2.60 -1.42
CA SER A 86 -9.99 -3.03 -2.16
C SER A 86 -9.62 -3.93 -3.34
N HIS A 87 -8.52 -3.61 -4.04
CA HIS A 87 -7.96 -4.47 -5.08
C HIS A 87 -7.53 -5.83 -4.54
N LYS A 88 -6.85 -5.87 -3.39
CA LYS A 88 -6.34 -7.12 -2.83
C LYS A 88 -7.44 -8.10 -2.42
N PHE A 89 -8.50 -7.61 -1.78
CA PHE A 89 -9.53 -8.48 -1.22
C PHE A 89 -10.70 -8.75 -2.17
N ASN A 90 -11.04 -7.81 -3.05
CA ASN A 90 -12.29 -7.86 -3.79
C ASN A 90 -12.13 -8.01 -5.31
N GLU A 91 -10.93 -7.75 -5.83
CA GLU A 91 -10.66 -7.79 -7.27
C GLU A 91 -10.25 -9.19 -7.73
N TYR A 92 -10.36 -9.39 -9.04
CA TYR A 92 -10.02 -10.62 -9.74
C TYR A 92 -9.20 -10.31 -11.01
N ASP A 93 -8.72 -11.34 -11.71
CA ASP A 93 -7.90 -11.11 -12.91
C ASP A 93 -8.72 -10.70 -14.13
N ARG A 94 -8.92 -9.39 -14.29
CA ARG A 94 -9.66 -8.82 -15.43
C ARG A 94 -9.05 -9.11 -16.81
N ARG A 95 -7.86 -9.72 -16.87
CA ARG A 95 -7.26 -10.17 -18.14
C ARG A 95 -7.87 -11.48 -18.65
N TYR A 96 -8.39 -12.30 -17.74
CA TYR A 96 -8.84 -13.67 -18.05
C TYR A 96 -10.29 -13.91 -17.62
N GLU A 97 -10.71 -13.26 -16.54
CA GLU A 97 -12.03 -13.40 -15.96
C GLU A 97 -12.93 -12.26 -16.43
N THR A 98 -14.06 -12.63 -17.06
CA THR A 98 -15.08 -11.68 -17.52
C THR A 98 -16.28 -11.60 -16.57
N ASN A 99 -16.50 -12.63 -15.76
CA ASN A 99 -17.61 -12.71 -14.83
C ASN A 99 -17.16 -12.42 -13.40
N SER A 100 -17.52 -11.23 -12.91
CA SER A 100 -17.19 -10.77 -11.56
C SER A 100 -17.77 -11.65 -10.44
N THR A 101 -18.87 -12.37 -10.69
CA THR A 101 -19.53 -13.20 -9.69
C THR A 101 -18.77 -14.49 -9.45
N THR A 102 -18.28 -15.14 -10.51
CA THR A 102 -17.59 -16.44 -10.43
C THR A 102 -16.08 -16.33 -10.31
N ALA A 103 -15.51 -15.15 -10.59
CA ALA A 103 -14.08 -14.95 -10.58
C ALA A 103 -13.47 -15.15 -9.19
N GLU A 104 -12.32 -15.81 -9.17
CA GLU A 104 -11.56 -16.10 -7.96
C GLU A 104 -10.89 -14.82 -7.41
N ARG A 105 -10.97 -14.62 -6.09
CA ARG A 105 -10.41 -13.45 -5.37
C ARG A 105 -9.25 -13.87 -4.48
N ILE A 106 -8.10 -14.16 -5.08
CA ILE A 106 -6.92 -14.67 -4.36
C ILE A 106 -5.79 -13.65 -4.20
N TYR A 107 -6.02 -12.38 -4.52
CA TYR A 107 -4.97 -11.37 -4.43
C TYR A 107 -4.59 -10.96 -3.02
N PHE A 108 -5.44 -11.31 -2.06
CA PHE A 108 -5.13 -11.28 -0.64
C PHE A 108 -4.24 -12.46 -0.21
N LYS A 109 -3.84 -13.35 -1.13
CA LYS A 109 -2.84 -14.39 -0.91
C LYS A 109 -1.58 -14.18 -1.73
N THR A 110 -1.76 -13.84 -3.02
CA THR A 110 -0.67 -13.81 -3.99
C THR A 110 -0.74 -12.60 -4.92
N PHE A 111 0.36 -12.31 -5.62
CA PHE A 111 0.31 -11.41 -6.77
C PHE A 111 -0.28 -12.12 -7.99
N PRO A 112 -0.84 -11.36 -8.96
CA PRO A 112 -1.43 -11.96 -10.15
C PRO A 112 -0.48 -12.93 -10.87
N ARG A 113 -1.03 -14.08 -11.28
CA ARG A 113 -0.33 -15.11 -12.06
C ARG A 113 -1.01 -15.31 -13.41
N PRO A 114 -0.30 -15.15 -14.54
CA PRO A 114 1.09 -14.71 -14.64
C PRO A 114 1.26 -13.23 -14.21
N PRO A 115 2.47 -12.81 -13.79
CA PRO A 115 2.74 -11.40 -13.53
C PRO A 115 2.41 -10.51 -14.73
N LEU A 116 2.28 -9.20 -14.49
CA LEU A 116 2.13 -8.25 -15.59
C LEU A 116 3.32 -8.34 -16.54
N ARG A 117 3.05 -8.41 -17.85
CA ARG A 117 4.10 -8.40 -18.90
C ARG A 117 4.84 -7.06 -18.92
N SER A 118 4.12 -5.98 -18.62
CA SER A 118 4.62 -4.61 -18.53
C SER A 118 3.94 -3.89 -17.38
N LEU A 119 4.69 -3.01 -16.70
CA LEU A 119 4.13 -2.12 -15.70
C LEU A 119 3.25 -1.06 -16.36
N HIS A 120 2.23 -0.57 -15.65
CA HIS A 120 1.47 0.59 -16.07
C HIS A 120 2.42 1.79 -16.23
N TRP A 121 2.49 2.36 -17.43
CA TRP A 121 3.56 3.29 -17.79
C TRP A 121 3.52 4.57 -16.93
N GLU A 122 2.34 5.07 -16.61
CA GLU A 122 2.21 6.33 -15.88
C GLU A 122 2.57 6.14 -14.40
N VAL A 123 2.18 5.01 -13.81
CA VAL A 123 2.59 4.66 -12.44
C VAL A 123 4.11 4.46 -12.42
N HIS A 124 4.65 3.71 -13.39
CA HIS A 124 6.09 3.47 -13.49
C HIS A 124 6.88 4.78 -13.59
N LYS A 125 6.42 5.74 -14.42
CA LYS A 125 7.04 7.06 -14.58
C LYS A 125 7.18 7.82 -13.26
N TYR A 126 6.10 7.93 -12.47
CA TYR A 126 6.08 8.77 -11.27
C TYR A 126 6.53 8.02 -10.00
N CYS A 127 6.34 6.70 -9.94
CA CYS A 127 6.69 5.96 -8.74
C CYS A 127 8.14 5.48 -8.70
N GLU A 128 8.84 5.51 -9.84
CA GLU A 128 10.26 5.17 -9.87
C GLU A 128 11.18 6.31 -9.41
N SER A 129 10.76 7.57 -9.62
CA SER A 129 11.58 8.74 -9.34
C SER A 129 11.79 8.96 -7.84
N SER A 130 10.71 9.03 -7.07
CA SER A 130 10.76 9.16 -5.61
C SER A 130 9.45 8.71 -4.94
N PHE A 131 9.53 8.48 -3.63
CA PHE A 131 8.34 8.14 -2.83
C PHE A 131 7.30 9.27 -2.85
N MET A 132 7.73 10.52 -2.70
CA MET A 132 6.84 11.67 -2.70
C MET A 132 6.16 11.87 -4.07
N GLU A 133 6.90 11.74 -5.17
CA GLU A 133 6.29 11.80 -6.51
C GLU A 133 5.30 10.65 -6.74
N CYS A 134 5.61 9.45 -6.24
CA CYS A 134 4.69 8.32 -6.29
C CYS A 134 3.38 8.66 -5.57
N VAL A 135 3.46 9.04 -4.28
CA VAL A 135 2.26 9.31 -3.47
C VAL A 135 1.44 10.44 -4.06
N ASN A 136 2.08 11.54 -4.47
CA ASN A 136 1.39 12.67 -5.07
C ASN A 136 0.67 12.29 -6.36
N TYR A 137 1.31 11.51 -7.23
CA TYR A 137 0.67 11.02 -8.45
C TYR A 137 -0.51 10.09 -8.15
N LEU A 138 -0.30 9.09 -7.29
CA LEU A 138 -1.33 8.12 -6.96
C LEU A 138 -2.53 8.82 -6.32
N ALA A 139 -2.31 9.65 -5.30
CA ALA A 139 -3.36 10.41 -4.63
C ALA A 139 -4.11 11.34 -5.60
N LYS A 140 -3.40 12.04 -6.50
CA LYS A 140 -4.03 12.87 -7.52
C LYS A 140 -4.97 12.07 -8.42
N LYS A 141 -4.58 10.86 -8.84
CA LYS A 141 -5.47 9.96 -9.60
C LYS A 141 -6.69 9.53 -8.78
N LEU A 142 -6.49 9.21 -7.50
CA LEU A 142 -7.58 8.79 -6.62
C LEU A 142 -8.63 9.86 -6.33
N ARG A 143 -8.30 11.15 -6.49
CA ARG A 143 -9.32 12.23 -6.40
C ARG A 143 -10.44 12.06 -7.43
N GLY A 144 -10.20 11.37 -8.55
CA GLY A 144 -11.19 11.15 -9.60
C GLY A 144 -12.07 9.91 -9.41
N VAL A 145 -11.76 9.03 -8.45
CA VAL A 145 -12.46 7.74 -8.33
C VAL A 145 -13.81 7.90 -7.63
N ALA A 146 -14.77 7.06 -8.01
CA ALA A 146 -16.09 7.04 -7.40
C ALA A 146 -16.08 6.40 -6.00
N ALA A 147 -15.38 5.28 -5.84
CA ALA A 147 -15.33 4.54 -4.57
C ALA A 147 -14.17 5.05 -3.69
N ARG A 148 -14.44 6.07 -2.87
CA ARG A 148 -13.44 6.71 -2.00
C ARG A 148 -13.46 6.16 -0.58
N ARG A 149 -12.32 6.27 0.13
CA ARG A 149 -12.20 5.90 1.55
C ARG A 149 -13.18 6.68 2.43
N THR A 150 -13.34 7.97 2.15
CA THR A 150 -14.20 8.87 2.94
C THR A 150 -15.67 8.50 2.89
N ASP A 151 -16.08 7.76 1.86
CA ASP A 151 -17.47 7.41 1.58
C ASP A 151 -17.74 5.94 1.96
N ASP A 152 -16.73 5.21 2.45
CA ASP A 152 -16.89 3.86 2.96
C ASP A 152 -17.69 3.88 4.26
N THR A 153 -18.72 3.04 4.33
CA THR A 153 -19.62 2.97 5.47
C THR A 153 -18.91 2.73 6.79
N SER A 154 -17.90 1.86 6.82
CA SER A 154 -17.16 1.54 8.04
C SER A 154 -16.33 2.73 8.50
N ILE A 155 -15.72 3.45 7.56
CA ILE A 155 -14.97 4.68 7.84
C ILE A 155 -15.90 5.80 8.33
N VAL A 156 -17.05 5.99 7.69
CA VAL A 156 -18.05 6.99 8.11
C VAL A 156 -18.56 6.67 9.52
N MET A 157 -18.92 5.41 9.78
CA MET A 157 -19.36 4.96 11.10
C MET A 157 -18.31 5.23 12.18
N MET A 158 -17.03 4.92 11.90
CA MET A 158 -15.92 5.17 12.81
C MET A 158 -15.76 6.66 13.11
N LYS A 159 -15.73 7.51 12.06
CA LYS A 159 -15.55 8.97 12.20
C LYS A 159 -16.72 9.65 12.90
N GLN A 160 -17.94 9.18 12.67
CA GLN A 160 -19.16 9.76 13.26
C GLN A 160 -19.52 9.11 14.61
N HIS A 161 -18.75 8.13 15.08
CA HIS A 161 -19.04 7.34 16.28
C HIS A 161 -20.44 6.72 16.28
N TRP A 162 -20.92 6.32 15.10
CA TRP A 162 -22.25 5.72 14.95
C TRP A 162 -22.29 4.32 15.51
N LYS A 163 -23.42 3.98 16.14
CA LYS A 163 -23.69 2.62 16.62
C LYS A 163 -24.85 2.03 15.83
N TRP A 164 -24.76 0.74 15.53
CA TRP A 164 -25.76 0.01 14.75
C TRP A 164 -27.19 0.26 15.22
N LYS A 165 -27.42 0.13 16.53
CA LYS A 165 -28.75 0.21 17.15
C LYS A 165 -29.36 1.61 17.12
N THR A 166 -28.54 2.66 17.03
CA THR A 166 -28.98 4.06 17.17
C THR A 166 -29.01 4.81 15.85
N ASN A 167 -28.26 4.33 14.85
CA ASN A 167 -28.02 5.05 13.59
C ASN A 167 -28.37 4.19 12.37
N THR A 168 -29.26 3.21 12.50
CA THR A 168 -29.59 2.24 11.44
C THR A 168 -29.90 2.92 10.11
N ALA A 169 -30.82 3.90 10.11
CA ALA A 169 -31.23 4.58 8.88
C ALA A 169 -30.09 5.36 8.20
N GLN A 170 -29.23 6.03 9.00
CA GLN A 170 -28.08 6.76 8.46
C GLN A 170 -27.02 5.79 7.91
N ILE A 171 -26.80 4.67 8.59
CA ILE A 171 -25.85 3.64 8.16
C ILE A 171 -26.32 2.99 6.85
N GLU A 172 -27.61 2.64 6.75
CA GLU A 172 -28.22 2.08 5.55
C GLU A 172 -28.09 3.04 4.37
N GLN A 173 -28.39 4.32 4.56
CA GLN A 173 -28.26 5.34 3.51
C GLN A 173 -26.81 5.45 3.00
N VAL A 174 -25.83 5.51 3.91
CA VAL A 174 -24.41 5.60 3.53
C VAL A 174 -23.93 4.31 2.85
N ASP A 175 -24.39 3.15 3.31
CA ASP A 175 -24.07 1.86 2.69
C ASP A 175 -24.64 1.71 1.28
N GLU A 176 -25.87 2.18 1.04
CA GLU A 176 -26.44 2.23 -0.30
C GLU A 176 -25.62 3.12 -1.24
N GLU A 177 -25.19 4.29 -0.78
CA GLU A 177 -24.34 5.19 -1.55
C GLU A 177 -22.96 4.59 -1.83
N CYS A 178 -22.33 4.00 -0.81
CA CYS A 178 -21.05 3.31 -0.98
C CYS A 178 -21.16 2.19 -2.02
N LYS A 179 -22.20 1.35 -1.94
CA LYS A 179 -22.44 0.25 -2.89
C LYS A 179 -22.70 0.77 -4.31
N LYS A 180 -23.41 1.87 -4.45
CA LYS A 180 -23.64 2.54 -5.75
C LYS A 180 -22.31 3.01 -6.34
N ASN A 181 -21.49 3.72 -5.56
CA ASN A 181 -20.19 4.21 -6.00
C ASN A 181 -19.21 3.08 -6.32
N LYS A 182 -19.25 1.97 -5.57
CA LYS A 182 -18.47 0.78 -5.86
C LYS A 182 -18.86 0.13 -7.18
N LYS A 183 -20.16 -0.01 -7.47
CA LYS A 183 -20.64 -0.51 -8.77
C LYS A 183 -20.18 0.41 -9.91
N LEU A 184 -20.23 1.73 -9.71
CA LEU A 184 -19.76 2.70 -10.69
C LEU A 184 -18.26 2.54 -10.96
N ASP A 185 -17.44 2.44 -9.92
CA ASP A 185 -15.99 2.22 -10.03
C ASP A 185 -15.65 0.86 -10.65
N ASP A 186 -16.48 -0.17 -10.45
CA ASP A 186 -16.30 -1.50 -11.04
C ASP A 186 -16.50 -1.50 -12.56
N HIS A 187 -17.51 -0.76 -13.03
CA HIS A 187 -17.95 -0.74 -14.42
C HIS A 187 -17.29 0.35 -15.27
N ILE A 188 -17.33 1.59 -14.81
CA ILE A 188 -16.78 2.74 -15.55
C ILE A 188 -15.28 2.85 -15.28
N ALA A 189 -14.90 2.69 -14.01
CA ALA A 189 -13.53 2.84 -13.56
C ALA A 189 -12.93 4.22 -13.86
N ASP A 190 -13.68 5.32 -13.72
CA ASP A 190 -13.08 6.66 -13.79
C ASP A 190 -12.06 6.88 -12.65
N PRO A 191 -10.94 7.60 -12.89
CA PRO A 191 -10.55 8.31 -14.10
C PRO A 191 -9.65 7.48 -15.04
N PHE A 192 -9.78 6.15 -15.00
CA PHE A 192 -9.02 5.23 -15.83
C PHE A 192 -9.72 5.02 -17.18
N GLU A 193 -9.00 4.53 -18.19
CA GLU A 193 -9.59 4.25 -19.51
C GLU A 193 -10.62 3.11 -19.48
N GLY A 194 -10.66 2.36 -18.38
CA GLY A 194 -11.65 1.33 -18.11
C GLY A 194 -11.17 0.34 -17.05
N PRO A 195 -11.98 -0.70 -16.75
CA PRO A 195 -11.67 -1.63 -15.66
C PRO A 195 -10.34 -2.39 -15.83
N LEU A 196 -9.96 -2.71 -17.07
CA LEU A 196 -8.69 -3.40 -17.35
C LEU A 196 -7.48 -2.49 -17.10
N GLU A 197 -7.54 -1.22 -17.51
CA GLU A 197 -6.47 -0.25 -17.22
C GLU A 197 -6.37 -0.08 -15.70
N ARG A 198 -7.49 0.18 -15.02
CA ARG A 198 -7.55 0.34 -13.56
C ARG A 198 -6.93 -0.86 -12.83
N TYR A 199 -7.20 -2.07 -13.30
CA TYR A 199 -6.56 -3.28 -12.78
C TYR A 199 -5.04 -3.25 -12.94
N GLN A 200 -4.53 -2.95 -14.14
CA GLN A 200 -3.08 -2.85 -14.39
C GLN A 200 -2.44 -1.73 -13.55
N TRP A 201 -3.13 -0.60 -13.40
CA TRP A 201 -2.74 0.51 -12.55
C TRP A 201 -2.62 0.07 -11.09
N ARG A 202 -3.66 -0.56 -10.52
CA ARG A 202 -3.71 -1.03 -9.12
C ARG A 202 -2.65 -2.08 -8.82
N VAL A 203 -2.44 -3.02 -9.74
CA VAL A 203 -1.39 -4.03 -9.63
C VAL A 203 -0.01 -3.36 -9.64
N THR A 204 0.22 -2.42 -10.56
CA THR A 204 1.50 -1.69 -10.65
C THR A 204 1.76 -0.82 -9.41
N ALA A 205 0.75 -0.08 -8.95
CA ALA A 205 0.84 0.73 -7.74
C ALA A 205 1.12 -0.14 -6.51
N SER A 206 0.46 -1.30 -6.39
CA SER A 206 0.73 -2.27 -5.32
C SER A 206 2.20 -2.72 -5.30
N TYR A 207 2.81 -2.91 -6.48
CA TYR A 207 4.24 -3.26 -6.55
C TYR A 207 5.14 -2.15 -6.03
N PHE A 208 4.86 -0.89 -6.38
CA PHE A 208 5.64 0.25 -5.91
C PHE A 208 5.46 0.54 -4.43
N MET A 209 4.22 0.55 -3.92
CA MET A 209 3.97 0.76 -2.50
C MET A 209 4.64 -0.32 -1.66
N CYS A 210 4.56 -1.57 -2.10
CA CYS A 210 5.29 -2.65 -1.46
C CYS A 210 6.82 -2.43 -1.54
N TRP A 211 7.35 -2.01 -2.68
CA TRP A 211 8.78 -1.72 -2.82
C TRP A 211 9.27 -0.64 -1.83
N TYR A 212 8.51 0.43 -1.62
CA TYR A 212 8.81 1.45 -0.62
C TYR A 212 8.71 0.93 0.82
N THR A 213 7.69 0.13 1.15
CA THR A 213 7.61 -0.56 2.45
C THR A 213 8.85 -1.41 2.71
N MET A 214 9.30 -2.17 1.70
CA MET A 214 10.52 -3.00 1.81
C MET A 214 11.80 -2.18 1.91
N LYS A 215 11.79 -0.93 1.46
CA LYS A 215 12.86 0.05 1.67
C LYS A 215 12.81 0.69 3.05
N LYS A 216 11.82 0.34 3.89
CA LYS A 216 11.59 0.90 5.22
C LYS A 216 11.38 2.41 5.18
N THR A 217 10.66 2.88 4.16
CA THR A 217 10.20 4.28 4.07
C THR A 217 9.43 4.63 5.35
N PRO A 218 9.88 5.63 6.15
CA PRO A 218 9.32 5.91 7.48
C PRO A 218 7.82 6.19 7.47
N GLU A 219 7.33 6.84 6.42
CA GLU A 219 5.93 7.23 6.24
C GLU A 219 5.01 6.03 5.97
N LEU A 220 5.58 4.90 5.54
CA LEU A 220 4.88 3.62 5.36
C LEU A 220 5.15 2.67 6.52
N LYS A 221 5.62 3.17 7.66
CA LYS A 221 5.81 2.32 8.85
C LYS A 221 4.46 1.93 9.43
N ARG A 222 3.52 2.88 9.54
CA ARG A 222 2.21 2.79 10.21
C ARG A 222 1.20 3.72 9.55
N PHE A 223 -0.09 3.37 9.59
CA PHE A 223 -1.17 4.22 9.06
C PHE A 223 -1.77 5.12 10.14
N HIS A 224 -1.57 4.81 11.43
CA HIS A 224 -2.15 5.55 12.55
C HIS A 224 -3.69 5.69 12.46
N GLU A 225 -4.33 4.73 11.79
CA GLU A 225 -5.77 4.60 11.62
C GLU A 225 -6.07 3.09 11.58
N LYS A 226 -7.19 2.68 12.18
CA LYS A 226 -7.65 1.29 12.04
C LYS A 226 -7.99 1.02 10.59
N CYS A 227 -7.33 0.03 10.01
CA CYS A 227 -7.58 -0.42 8.64
C CYS A 227 -8.14 -1.86 8.61
N ASP A 228 -8.94 -2.17 9.63
CA ASP A 228 -9.66 -3.44 9.79
C ASP A 228 -10.97 -3.46 8.99
N ASN A 229 -10.88 -3.39 7.66
CA ASN A 229 -11.99 -3.71 6.78
C ASN A 229 -11.48 -4.14 5.39
N PHE A 230 -12.33 -4.80 4.60
CA PHE A 230 -11.97 -5.23 3.24
C PHE A 230 -12.03 -4.12 2.19
N ALA A 231 -12.24 -2.85 2.56
CA ALA A 231 -12.55 -1.74 1.65
C ALA A 231 -13.67 -2.11 0.66
N ASN A 232 -14.78 -2.61 1.22
CA ASN A 232 -15.89 -3.23 0.49
C ASN A 232 -17.27 -2.73 0.95
N CYS A 233 -17.37 -1.47 1.39
CA CYS A 233 -18.55 -0.98 2.10
C CYS A 233 -18.82 -1.83 3.35
N LEU A 234 -20.01 -1.71 3.94
CA LEU A 234 -20.33 -2.49 5.13
C LEU A 234 -20.60 -3.96 4.77
N ASP A 235 -19.86 -4.87 5.40
CA ASP A 235 -20.20 -6.28 5.43
C ASP A 235 -21.02 -6.57 6.69
N TYR A 236 -22.25 -7.05 6.54
CA TYR A 236 -23.14 -7.29 7.69
C TYR A 236 -22.68 -8.48 8.55
N ASN A 237 -21.83 -9.36 8.02
CA ASN A 237 -21.30 -10.50 8.77
C ASN A 237 -20.16 -10.11 9.72
N TYR A 238 -19.35 -9.15 9.30
CA TYR A 238 -18.20 -8.66 10.07
C TYR A 238 -18.53 -7.34 10.80
N GLY A 239 -19.46 -6.55 10.27
CA GLY A 239 -19.72 -5.19 10.72
C GLY A 239 -18.64 -4.22 10.21
N PRO A 240 -18.35 -3.14 10.96
CA PRO A 240 -17.36 -2.14 10.54
C PRO A 240 -15.90 -2.62 10.67
N TYR A 241 -15.68 -3.76 11.32
CA TYR A 241 -14.38 -4.34 11.62
C TYR A 241 -14.39 -5.83 11.28
N ASN A 242 -13.32 -6.38 10.69
CA ASN A 242 -13.24 -7.80 10.38
C ASN A 242 -12.31 -8.59 11.31
N ASP A 243 -11.86 -7.95 12.41
CA ASP A 243 -10.97 -8.50 13.43
C ASP A 243 -9.74 -9.19 12.84
N ASP A 244 -9.21 -8.60 11.77
CA ASP A 244 -8.07 -9.15 11.08
C ASP A 244 -6.79 -8.86 11.86
N ALA A 245 -6.19 -9.92 12.42
CA ALA A 245 -4.93 -9.79 13.15
C ALA A 245 -3.81 -9.11 12.32
N ARG A 246 -3.96 -9.11 10.98
CA ARG A 246 -3.15 -8.34 10.04
C ARG A 246 -3.63 -6.90 9.91
N VAL A 247 -4.11 -6.23 10.95
CA VAL A 247 -4.38 -4.77 10.90
C VAL A 247 -3.89 -4.05 12.15
N ASP A 248 -3.12 -4.76 12.98
CA ASP A 248 -2.52 -4.21 14.18
C ASP A 248 -1.42 -3.19 13.82
N ASP A 249 -1.72 -1.91 14.04
CA ASP A 249 -0.84 -0.77 13.80
C ASP A 249 0.25 -0.62 14.90
N LEU A 250 0.31 -1.53 15.88
CA LEU A 250 1.44 -1.65 16.81
C LEU A 250 2.70 -2.16 16.11
N PHE A 251 2.56 -2.85 14.97
CA PHE A 251 3.65 -3.43 14.20
C PHE A 251 3.90 -2.67 12.89
N ASP A 252 5.12 -2.76 12.38
CA ASP A 252 5.49 -2.12 11.11
C ASP A 252 4.92 -2.90 9.92
N PHE A 253 4.51 -2.18 8.86
CA PHE A 253 4.04 -2.84 7.64
C PHE A 253 5.12 -3.69 6.97
N ARG A 254 4.67 -4.80 6.38
CA ARG A 254 5.52 -5.75 5.67
C ARG A 254 4.89 -6.17 4.36
N CYS A 255 5.75 -6.52 3.42
CA CYS A 255 5.35 -7.20 2.21
C CYS A 255 5.45 -8.71 2.35
N ILE A 256 4.57 -9.41 1.63
CA ILE A 256 4.59 -10.87 1.50
C ILE A 256 5.90 -11.34 0.93
N CYS A 257 6.31 -10.77 -0.21
CA CYS A 257 7.58 -11.06 -0.88
C CYS A 257 8.06 -9.89 -1.76
N HIS A 258 9.39 -9.80 -1.94
CA HIS A 258 10.02 -8.83 -2.84
C HIS A 258 9.64 -9.07 -4.32
N TRP A 259 9.68 -8.01 -5.15
CA TRP A 259 9.58 -8.15 -6.61
C TRP A 259 10.64 -9.11 -7.14
N GLY A 260 10.21 -10.17 -7.82
CA GLY A 260 11.11 -11.27 -8.18
C GLY A 260 11.00 -12.48 -7.29
N TYR A 261 10.07 -12.51 -6.33
CA TYR A 261 9.91 -13.59 -5.37
C TYR A 261 8.42 -13.94 -5.14
N ILE A 262 8.15 -15.19 -4.78
CA ILE A 262 6.85 -15.81 -4.56
C ILE A 262 6.85 -16.39 -3.15
N TRP A 263 5.78 -16.17 -2.38
CA TRP A 263 5.62 -16.82 -1.08
C TRP A 263 5.37 -18.31 -1.28
N ASP A 264 6.16 -19.11 -0.60
CA ASP A 264 6.02 -20.55 -0.55
C ASP A 264 5.41 -20.94 0.79
N GLU A 265 4.25 -21.58 0.73
CA GLU A 265 3.44 -21.88 1.92
C GLU A 265 4.09 -22.97 2.79
N ASP A 266 4.76 -23.92 2.16
CA ASP A 266 5.43 -25.04 2.82
C ASP A 266 6.70 -24.59 3.57
N SER A 267 7.58 -23.84 2.91
CA SER A 267 8.81 -23.32 3.52
C SER A 267 8.61 -22.06 4.35
N ARG A 268 7.47 -21.37 4.19
CA ARG A 268 7.21 -20.05 4.79
C ARG A 268 8.28 -19.02 4.43
N GLU A 269 8.78 -19.09 3.20
CA GLU A 269 9.81 -18.19 2.68
C GLU A 269 9.43 -17.62 1.30
N CYS A 270 10.14 -16.57 0.90
CA CYS A 270 10.02 -15.99 -0.43
C CYS A 270 11.00 -16.62 -1.40
N LEU A 271 10.52 -17.41 -2.35
CA LEU A 271 11.32 -18.07 -3.38
C LEU A 271 11.45 -17.21 -4.64
N SER A 272 12.63 -17.18 -5.27
CA SER A 272 12.84 -16.38 -6.48
C SER A 272 11.97 -16.84 -7.66
N SER A 273 11.18 -15.91 -8.21
CA SER A 273 10.47 -16.07 -9.47
C SER A 273 11.40 -15.76 -10.65
N MET A 274 11.80 -16.81 -11.38
CA MET A 274 12.62 -16.68 -12.60
C MET A 274 11.99 -15.73 -13.64
N ALA A 275 10.67 -15.72 -13.78
CA ALA A 275 9.95 -14.86 -14.73
C ALA A 275 10.15 -13.35 -14.43
N LEU A 276 10.15 -12.98 -13.14
CA LEU A 276 10.30 -11.60 -12.70
C LEU A 276 11.77 -11.16 -12.60
N SER A 277 12.69 -12.09 -12.30
CA SER A 277 14.14 -11.88 -12.40
C SER A 277 14.56 -11.57 -13.85
N ALA A 278 13.94 -12.22 -14.84
CA ALA A 278 14.19 -11.95 -16.26
C ALA A 278 13.79 -10.52 -16.69
N LEU A 279 12.76 -9.92 -16.09
CA LEU A 279 12.35 -8.53 -16.38
C LEU A 279 13.36 -7.51 -15.85
N LYS A 280 13.96 -7.74 -14.67
CA LYS A 280 15.03 -6.90 -14.11
C LYS A 280 16.29 -6.93 -15.00
N LEU A 281 16.61 -8.09 -15.57
CA LEU A 281 17.77 -8.26 -16.45
C LEU A 281 17.59 -7.56 -17.81
N LYS A 282 16.44 -7.74 -18.47
CA LYS A 282 16.10 -7.04 -19.72
C LYS A 282 16.18 -5.53 -19.59
N ARG A 283 15.83 -5.01 -18.41
CA ARG A 283 15.90 -3.58 -18.11
C ARG A 283 17.33 -3.05 -18.02
N LYS A 284 18.21 -3.73 -17.28
CA LYS A 284 19.63 -3.36 -17.19
C LYS A 284 20.30 -3.38 -18.55
N GLU A 285 19.94 -4.35 -19.39
CA GLU A 285 20.46 -4.48 -20.75
C GLU A 285 20.00 -3.33 -21.66
N LYS A 286 18.70 -2.96 -21.61
CA LYS A 286 18.18 -1.82 -22.36
C LYS A 286 18.85 -0.50 -21.94
N THR A 287 18.99 -0.23 -20.64
CA THR A 287 19.67 0.97 -20.13
C THR A 287 21.15 1.01 -20.53
N LYS A 288 21.83 -0.15 -20.54
CA LYS A 288 23.21 -0.26 -21.01
C LYS A 288 23.33 0.05 -22.50
N ILE A 289 22.41 -0.48 -23.32
CA ILE A 289 22.38 -0.21 -24.77
C ILE A 289 22.11 1.28 -25.05
N GLU A 290 21.18 1.91 -24.33
CA GLU A 290 20.89 3.34 -24.49
C GLU A 290 22.10 4.22 -24.09
N MET A 291 22.78 3.92 -22.98
CA MET A 291 24.03 4.60 -22.61
C MET A 291 25.14 4.43 -23.66
N MET A 292 25.29 3.22 -24.22
CA MET A 292 26.29 2.95 -25.26
C MET A 292 26.00 3.73 -26.55
N LYS A 293 24.72 3.91 -26.91
CA LYS A 293 24.33 4.73 -28.08
C LYS A 293 24.65 6.21 -27.87
N LEU A 294 24.38 6.75 -26.68
CA LEU A 294 24.68 8.14 -26.33
C LEU A 294 26.20 8.42 -26.40
N THR A 295 27.01 7.56 -25.78
CA THR A 295 28.49 7.69 -25.82
C THR A 295 29.07 7.52 -27.23
N LEU A 296 28.51 6.64 -28.06
CA LEU A 296 28.93 6.51 -29.46
C LEU A 296 28.62 7.78 -30.26
N TRP A 297 27.44 8.37 -30.04
CA TRP A 297 27.02 9.58 -30.76
C TRP A 297 27.86 10.81 -30.38
N GLU A 298 28.25 10.93 -29.11
CA GLU A 298 29.20 11.97 -28.65
C GLU A 298 30.57 11.84 -29.34
N LYS A 299 31.09 10.61 -29.49
CA LYS A 299 32.33 10.37 -30.24
C LYS A 299 32.21 10.77 -31.71
N ILE A 300 31.09 10.44 -32.36
CA ILE A 300 30.83 10.81 -33.75
C ILE A 300 30.74 12.34 -33.91
N LYS A 301 30.05 13.04 -33.00
CA LYS A 301 29.99 14.50 -33.01
C LYS A 301 31.38 15.15 -32.96
N ASN A 302 32.25 14.66 -32.08
CA ASN A 302 33.61 15.21 -31.93
C ASN A 302 34.44 15.04 -33.22
N ILE A 303 34.27 13.92 -33.94
CA ILE A 303 34.94 13.69 -35.24
C ILE A 303 34.41 14.64 -36.33
N ILE A 304 33.08 14.83 -36.39
CA ILE A 304 32.45 15.72 -37.37
C ILE A 304 32.82 17.18 -37.11
N PHE A 305 32.84 17.61 -35.84
CA PHE A 305 33.18 18.98 -35.46
C PHE A 305 34.66 19.30 -35.71
N TRP A 306 35.56 18.34 -35.44
CA TRP A 306 36.99 18.48 -35.75
C TRP A 306 37.25 18.67 -37.25
N ARG A 307 36.51 17.98 -38.12
CA ARG A 307 36.61 18.15 -39.58
C ARG A 307 36.13 19.51 -40.11
N LYS A 308 35.28 20.24 -39.38
CA LYS A 308 34.83 21.58 -39.79
C LYS A 308 35.77 22.71 -39.35
N GLY A 309 36.69 22.46 -38.41
CA GLY A 309 37.65 23.46 -37.92
C GLY A 309 38.97 23.53 -38.71
N SER A 310 39.23 22.61 -39.65
CA SER A 310 40.51 22.51 -40.36
C SER A 310 40.48 22.99 -41.82
N SER A 311 39.46 23.76 -42.22
CA SER A 311 39.30 24.26 -43.61
C SER A 311 39.44 25.79 -43.73
N SER A 312 40.15 26.43 -42.81
CA SER A 312 40.54 27.85 -42.92
C SER A 312 42.06 27.95 -42.73
N ASN A 313 42.78 27.67 -43.82
CA ASN A 313 44.10 28.17 -44.18
C ASN A 313 44.21 28.14 -45.70
#